data_AF-A0A9P7XDM8-F1
#
_entry.id   AF-A0A9P7XDM8-F1
#
_cell.length_a   1.000
_cell.length_b   1.000
_cell.length_c   1.000
_cell.angle_alpha   90.00
_cell.angle_beta   90.00
_cell.angle_gamma   90.00
#
_symmetry.space_group_name_H-M   'P 1'
#
loop_
_entity.id
_entity.type
_entity.pdbx_description
1 polymer ?
#
loop_
_entity_poly.entity_id
_entity_poly.type
_entity_poly.pdbx_seq_one_letter_code
_entity_poly.pdbx_strand_id
1 'polypeptide(L)'
;MSSTTIFARLHDYCRAKAIPFAWTDVATGDQTHPAWTSTITIQPPGAVEAQWVTGPLAPQKKLARSLAAKAAIVALGLPDYLISPPITSA
;
A
#
# COMPACT_ATOMS: atom_id res chain seq x y z
N MET A 1 -8.85 4.94 19.75
CA MET A 1 -8.75 3.71 18.94
C MET A 1 -8.08 4.08 17.62
N SER A 2 -6.85 3.62 17.37
CA SER A 2 -6.08 4.00 16.16
C SER A 2 -6.61 3.27 14.94
N SER A 3 -7.18 4.00 13.99
CA SER A 3 -7.49 3.47 12.65
C SER A 3 -6.19 3.19 11.89
N THR A 4 -5.73 1.93 11.90
CA THR A 4 -4.60 1.50 11.09
C THR A 4 -4.98 1.54 9.61
N THR A 5 -4.27 2.36 8.82
CA THR A 5 -4.52 2.51 7.37
C THR A 5 -4.18 1.23 6.61
N ILE A 6 -4.76 1.04 5.42
CA ILE A 6 -4.49 -0.13 4.55
C ILE A 6 -2.97 -0.29 4.29
N PHE A 7 -2.29 0.84 4.07
CA PHE A 7 -0.82 0.86 3.92
C PHE A 7 -0.10 0.30 5.15
N ALA A 8 -0.49 0.72 6.36
CA ALA A 8 0.13 0.23 7.59
C ALA A 8 -0.11 -1.27 7.79
N ARG A 9 -1.30 -1.77 7.46
CA ARG A 9 -1.59 -3.22 7.51
C ARG A 9 -0.74 -4.02 6.53
N LEU A 10 -0.62 -3.55 5.29
CA LEU A 10 0.23 -4.18 4.28
C LEU A 10 1.70 -4.19 4.73
N HIS A 11 2.19 -3.07 5.25
CA HIS A 11 3.54 -2.95 5.77
C HIS A 11 3.80 -3.92 6.94
N ASP A 12 2.88 -4.00 7.90
CA ASP A 12 3.00 -4.91 9.04
C ASP A 12 2.91 -6.37 8.61
N TYR A 13 2.06 -6.70 7.63
CA TYR A 13 1.98 -8.04 7.04
C TYR A 13 3.29 -8.44 6.39
N CYS A 14 3.87 -7.58 5.54
CA CYS A 14 5.14 -7.85 4.88
C CYS A 14 6.27 -8.00 5.91
N ARG A 15 6.30 -7.15 6.94
CA ARG A 15 7.27 -7.24 8.04
C ARG A 15 7.15 -8.56 8.80
N ALA A 16 5.93 -8.97 9.17
CA ALA A 16 5.68 -10.22 9.90
C ALA A 16 6.07 -11.47 9.10
N LYS A 17 6.00 -11.39 7.77
CA LYS A 17 6.34 -12.47 6.84
C LYS A 17 7.78 -12.38 6.30
N ALA A 18 8.59 -11.43 6.79
CA ALA A 18 9.92 -11.14 6.27
C ALA A 18 9.97 -10.94 4.74
N ILE A 19 8.91 -10.35 4.18
CA ILE A 19 8.77 -10.03 2.76
C ILE A 19 9.43 -8.68 2.52
N PRO A 20 10.44 -8.58 1.63
CA PRO A 20 11.00 -7.30 1.22
C PRO A 20 9.89 -6.37 0.73
N PHE A 21 9.76 -5.22 1.38
CA PHE A 21 8.76 -4.21 1.11
C PHE A 21 9.46 -2.85 1.03
N ALA A 22 9.25 -2.13 -0.06
CA ALA A 22 9.68 -0.76 -0.24
C ALA A 22 8.54 0.07 -0.83
N TRP A 23 8.61 1.39 -0.66
CA TRP A 23 7.68 2.30 -1.34
C TRP A 23 8.35 3.63 -1.65
N THR A 24 7.84 4.29 -2.67
CA THR A 24 8.24 5.64 -3.07
C THR A 24 6.99 6.49 -3.27
N ASP A 25 7.08 7.76 -2.87
CA ASP A 25 6.01 8.73 -3.10
C ASP A 25 6.55 9.83 -4.01
N VAL A 26 5.79 10.16 -5.05
CA VAL A 26 6.09 11.22 -5.99
C VAL A 26 4.98 12.26 -5.88
N ALA A 27 5.36 13.51 -5.65
CA ALA A 27 4.45 14.64 -5.77
C ALA A 27 4.57 15.24 -7.17
N THR A 28 3.44 15.50 -7.81
CA THR A 28 3.30 16.22 -9.07
C THR A 28 2.34 17.40 -8.86
N GLY A 29 2.37 18.37 -9.78
CA GLY A 29 1.57 19.60 -9.65
C GLY A 29 2.30 20.72 -8.90
N ASP A 30 1.58 21.80 -8.63
CA ASP A 30 2.11 22.96 -7.93
C ASP A 30 2.07 22.78 -6.40
N GLN A 31 2.75 23.68 -5.67
CA GLN A 31 2.79 23.61 -4.20
C GLN A 31 1.42 23.82 -3.53
N THR A 32 0.46 24.43 -4.23
CA THR A 32 -0.89 24.72 -3.74
C THR A 32 -1.89 23.59 -3.96
N HIS A 33 -1.67 22.76 -4.99
CA HIS A 33 -2.50 21.62 -5.37
C HIS A 33 -1.62 20.41 -5.68
N PRO A 34 -0.89 19.88 -4.68
CA PRO A 34 -0.02 18.74 -4.91
C PRO A 34 -0.85 17.49 -5.16
N ALA A 35 -0.58 16.81 -6.26
CA ALA A 35 -1.09 15.49 -6.56
C ALA A 35 0.00 14.46 -6.23
N TRP A 36 -0.36 13.41 -5.50
CA TRP A 36 0.56 12.40 -5.00
C TRP A 36 0.30 11.07 -5.68
N THR A 37 1.37 10.43 -6.10
CA THR A 37 1.39 9.04 -6.56
C THR A 37 2.31 8.25 -5.64
N SER A 38 1.91 7.04 -5.28
CA SER A 38 2.76 6.14 -4.50
C SER A 38 2.99 4.85 -5.27
N THR A 39 4.23 4.38 -5.31
CA THR A 39 4.61 3.09 -5.88
C THR A 39 5.10 2.18 -4.77
N ILE A 40 4.56 0.97 -4.70
CA ILE A 40 4.92 -0.05 -3.73
C ILE A 40 5.66 -1.17 -4.44
N THR A 41 6.78 -1.58 -3.86
CA THR A 41 7.61 -2.68 -4.35
C THR A 41 7.57 -3.79 -3.32
N ILE A 42 7.11 -4.98 -3.72
CA ILE A 42 7.02 -6.16 -2.86
C ILE A 42 7.70 -7.31 -3.56
N GLN A 43 8.55 -8.05 -2.85
CA GLN A 43 9.12 -9.29 -3.34
C GLN A 43 8.54 -10.47 -2.57
N PRO A 44 7.48 -11.13 -3.08
CA PRO A 44 6.90 -12.29 -2.42
C PRO A 44 7.94 -13.40 -2.19
N PRO A 45 7.81 -14.19 -1.11
CA PRO A 45 8.71 -15.30 -0.87
C PRO A 45 8.50 -16.35 -1.97
N GLY A 46 9.56 -16.64 -2.72
CA GLY A 46 9.52 -17.53 -3.89
C GLY A 46 9.35 -16.81 -5.23
N ALA A 47 9.14 -15.48 -5.24
CA ALA A 47 9.22 -14.70 -6.47
C ALA A 47 10.69 -14.39 -6.80
N VAL A 48 11.08 -14.68 -8.04
CA VAL A 48 12.43 -14.39 -8.57
C VAL A 48 12.66 -12.87 -8.64
N GLU A 49 11.60 -12.10 -8.87
CA GLU A 49 11.66 -10.66 -9.04
C GLU A 49 10.68 -9.92 -8.12
N ALA A 50 11.05 -8.70 -7.74
CA ALA A 50 10.19 -7.81 -7.00
C ALA A 50 9.10 -7.24 -7.92
N GLN A 51 7.87 -7.18 -7.43
CA GLN A 51 6.73 -6.63 -8.13
C GLN A 51 6.47 -5.18 -7.73
N TRP A 52 6.20 -4.34 -8.73
CA TRP A 52 6.02 -2.90 -8.58
C TRP A 52 4.57 -2.55 -8.88
N VAL A 53 3.90 -1.91 -7.93
CA VAL A 53 2.49 -1.52 -8.08
C VAL A 53 2.35 -0.04 -7.78
N THR A 54 1.96 0.72 -8.80
CA THR A 54 1.74 2.16 -8.70
C THR A 54 0.26 2.45 -8.48
N GLY A 55 -0.06 3.16 -7.40
CA GLY A 55 -1.41 3.62 -7.13
C GLY A 55 -1.82 4.80 -8.01
N PRO A 56 -3.13 5.09 -8.10
CA PRO A 56 -3.62 6.28 -8.80
C PRO A 56 -3.18 7.57 -8.09
N LEU A 57 -3.20 8.67 -8.85
CA LEU A 57 -3.03 10.02 -8.35
C LEU A 57 -4.07 10.35 -7.27
N ALA A 58 -3.61 10.97 -6.18
CA ALA A 58 -4.47 11.40 -5.09
C ALA A 58 -4.04 12.78 -4.55
N PRO A 59 -4.99 13.60 -4.07
CA PRO A 59 -4.67 14.93 -3.52
C PRO A 59 -3.89 14.89 -2.20
N GLN A 60 -3.71 13.72 -1.60
CA GLN A 60 -3.02 13.57 -0.32
C GLN A 60 -2.07 12.38 -0.35
N LYS A 61 -0.86 12.59 0.19
CA LYS A 61 0.17 11.54 0.33
C LYS A 61 -0.34 10.27 1.02
N LYS A 62 -1.09 10.43 2.13
CA LYS A 62 -1.65 9.29 2.89
C LYS A 62 -2.69 8.50 2.07
N LEU A 63 -3.47 9.20 1.25
CA LEU A 63 -4.45 8.60 0.36
C LEU A 63 -3.77 7.86 -0.80
N ALA A 64 -2.77 8.49 -1.46
CA ALA A 64 -1.97 7.86 -2.52
C ALA A 64 -1.37 6.53 -2.06
N ARG A 65 -0.76 6.51 -0.86
CA ARG A 65 -0.22 5.29 -0.25
C ARG A 65 -1.28 4.22 0.01
N SER A 66 -2.45 4.62 0.49
CA SER A 66 -3.54 3.67 0.78
C SER A 66 -4.12 3.08 -0.50
N LEU A 67 -4.23 3.88 -1.57
CA LEU A 67 -4.68 3.42 -2.89
C LEU A 67 -3.63 2.50 -3.54
N ALA A 68 -2.35 2.85 -3.47
CA ALA A 68 -1.25 2.00 -3.91
C ALA A 68 -1.22 0.66 -3.14
N ALA A 69 -1.39 0.70 -1.81
CA ALA A 69 -1.44 -0.50 -0.98
C ALA A 69 -2.62 -1.40 -1.35
N LYS A 70 -3.80 -0.81 -1.57
CA LYS A 70 -4.97 -1.54 -2.04
C LYS A 70 -4.71 -2.19 -3.40
N ALA A 71 -4.15 -1.44 -4.35
CA ALA A 71 -3.80 -1.97 -5.66
C ALA A 71 -2.79 -3.12 -5.57
N ALA A 72 -1.78 -2.99 -4.69
CA ALA A 72 -0.78 -4.02 -4.46
C ALA A 72 -1.39 -5.30 -3.88
N ILE A 73 -2.30 -5.19 -2.90
CA ILE A 73 -2.99 -6.34 -2.32
C ILE A 73 -3.76 -7.11 -3.40
N VAL A 74 -4.52 -6.39 -4.23
CA VAL A 74 -5.31 -7.00 -5.31
C VAL A 74 -4.42 -7.62 -6.38
N ALA A 75 -3.39 -6.92 -6.85
CA ALA A 75 -2.49 -7.39 -7.91
C ALA A 75 -1.69 -8.63 -7.50
N LEU A 76 -1.31 -8.71 -6.22
CA LEU A 76 -0.51 -9.80 -5.67
C LEU A 76 -1.34 -10.95 -5.10
N GLY A 77 -2.68 -10.84 -5.09
CA GLY A 77 -3.56 -11.83 -4.46
C GLY A 77 -3.30 -11.96 -2.95
N LEU A 78 -2.92 -10.87 -2.28
CA LEU A 78 -2.74 -10.87 -0.82
C LEU A 78 -4.10 -10.92 -0.12
N PRO A 79 -4.14 -11.33 1.17
CA PRO A 79 -5.41 -11.53 1.86
C PRO A 79 -6.30 -10.28 1.92
N ASP A 80 -7.59 -10.42 1.60
CA ASP A 80 -8.56 -9.32 1.55
C ASP A 80 -8.76 -8.60 2.90
N TYR A 81 -8.48 -9.27 4.02
CA TYR A 81 -8.56 -8.65 5.35
C TYR A 81 -7.60 -7.46 5.52
N LEU A 82 -6.58 -7.36 4.66
CA LEU A 82 -5.67 -6.22 4.62
C LEU A 82 -6.35 -4.95 4.09
N ILE A 83 -7.35 -5.09 3.21
CA ILE A 83 -8.12 -3.97 2.64
C ILE A 83 -9.24 -3.57 3.60
N SER A 84 -10.04 -4.54 4.03
CA SER A 84 -11.17 -4.33 4.93
C SER A 84 -10.89 -5.10 6.21
N PRO A 85 -10.86 -4.44 7.39
CA PRO A 85 -10.72 -5.22 8.61
C PRO A 85 -11.90 -6.19 8.69
N PRO A 86 -11.71 -7.42 9.20
CA PRO A 86 -12.85 -8.27 9.48
C PRO A 86 -13.82 -7.48 10.35
N ILE A 87 -15.10 -7.48 9.99
CA ILE A 87 -16.17 -6.99 10.87
C ILE A 87 -16.16 -7.95 12.05
N THR A 88 -15.33 -7.64 13.04
CA THR A 88 -15.36 -8.31 14.32
C THR A 88 -16.35 -7.48 15.13
N SER A 89 -17.64 -7.85 15.06
CA SER A 89 -18.52 -7.59 16.18
C SER A 89 -17.90 -8.29 17.37
N ALA A 90 -17.27 -7.50 18.25
CA ALA A 90 -16.93 -7.94 19.60
C ALA A 90 -18.16 -7.79 20.50
#